data_AF-A0A2S5JM08-F1
#
_entry.id   AF-A0A2S5JM08-F1
#
_cell.length_a   1.000
_cell.length_b   1.000
_cell.length_c   1.000
_cell.angle_alpha   90.00
_cell.angle_beta   90.00
_cell.angle_gamma   90.00
#
_symmetry.space_group_name_H-M   'P 1'
#
loop_
_entity.id
_entity.type
_entity.pdbx_description
1 polymer ?
#
loop_
_entity_poly.entity_id
_entity_poly.type
_entity_poly.pdbx_seq_one_letter_code
_entity_poly.pdbx_strand_id
1 'polypeptide(L)'
;MYRMRLFAVRHARAFERIYAAVERVMIALDPLFARIGYDRVERPVAAVESVVKGFLFDCRMCGQCALSSTGMSCPMNCPKELRNGPCGGVRPGGYCEVRPQMRCVWVLAWEGAQRMKGGARIHEVLPPVDRTLAGSSSWLRVSREKAAERRAARAAARGTAAREAVARAFPEARASEPATAPLAPEPPAAVNREERRR
;
A
#
# COMPACT_ATOMS: atom_id res chain seq x y z
N MET A 1 21.28 -9.10 15.77
CA MET A 1 20.29 -8.63 14.76
C MET A 1 20.92 -8.34 13.40
N TYR A 2 22.07 -7.65 13.32
CA TYR A 2 22.74 -7.32 12.03
C TYR A 2 22.95 -8.51 11.07
N ARG A 3 23.38 -9.68 11.56
CA ARG A 3 23.55 -10.89 10.73
C ARG A 3 22.23 -11.36 10.09
N MET A 4 21.12 -11.23 10.81
CA MET A 4 19.80 -11.63 10.30
C MET A 4 19.31 -10.69 9.21
N ARG A 5 19.56 -9.37 9.36
CA ARG A 5 19.31 -8.39 8.30
C ARG A 5 20.07 -8.74 7.01
N LEU A 6 21.35 -9.09 7.11
CA LEU A 6 22.15 -9.50 5.95
C LEU A 6 21.63 -10.81 5.34
N PHE A 7 21.20 -11.75 6.18
CA PHE A 7 20.57 -12.99 5.73
C PHE A 7 19.27 -12.71 4.95
N ALA A 8 18.43 -11.80 5.43
CA ALA A 8 17.19 -11.42 4.77
C ALA A 8 17.43 -10.82 3.38
N VAL A 9 18.42 -9.93 3.24
CA VAL A 9 18.80 -9.33 1.96
C VAL A 9 19.37 -10.37 0.99
N ARG A 10 20.22 -11.29 1.46
CA ARG A 10 20.76 -12.38 0.62
C ARG A 10 19.67 -13.31 0.08
N HIS A 11 18.62 -13.51 0.88
CA HIS A 11 17.45 -14.33 0.52
C HIS A 11 16.24 -13.49 0.12
N ALA A 12 16.45 -12.27 -0.41
CA ALA A 12 15.38 -11.31 -0.67
C ALA A 12 14.25 -11.88 -1.54
N ARG A 13 14.56 -12.78 -2.48
CA ARG A 13 13.54 -13.45 -3.31
C ARG A 13 12.60 -14.36 -2.52
N ALA A 14 13.13 -15.10 -1.53
CA ALA A 14 12.32 -15.94 -0.67
C ALA A 14 11.44 -15.08 0.24
N PHE A 15 12.04 -14.05 0.85
CA PHE A 15 11.31 -13.09 1.70
C PHE A 15 10.28 -12.28 0.92
N GLU A 16 10.50 -11.97 -0.36
CA GLU A 16 9.48 -11.36 -1.23
C GLU A 16 8.25 -12.26 -1.37
N ARG A 17 8.44 -13.56 -1.58
CA ARG A 17 7.33 -14.53 -1.68
C ARG A 17 6.59 -14.64 -0.36
N ILE A 18 7.31 -14.70 0.76
CA ILE A 18 6.73 -14.75 2.11
C ILE A 18 5.93 -13.47 2.38
N TYR A 19 6.51 -12.30 2.09
CA TYR A 19 5.84 -11.01 2.24
C TYR A 19 4.55 -10.96 1.42
N ALA A 20 4.60 -11.38 0.15
CA ALA A 20 3.42 -11.42 -0.71
C ALA A 20 2.36 -12.43 -0.24
N ALA A 21 2.78 -13.55 0.37
CA ALA A 21 1.85 -14.51 0.97
C ALA A 21 1.17 -13.93 2.22
N VAL A 22 1.95 -13.36 3.15
CA VAL A 22 1.43 -12.71 4.37
C VAL A 22 0.51 -11.55 4.00
N GLU A 23 0.91 -10.70 3.05
CA GLU A 23 0.09 -9.59 2.58
C GLU A 23 -1.25 -10.07 2.02
N ARG A 24 -1.26 -11.14 1.19
CA ARG A 24 -2.50 -11.72 0.67
C ARG A 24 -3.42 -12.22 1.79
N VAL A 25 -2.86 -12.90 2.79
CA VAL A 25 -3.61 -13.38 3.95
C VAL A 25 -4.19 -12.21 4.74
N MET A 26 -3.39 -11.19 5.06
CA MET A 26 -3.85 -10.02 5.81
C MET A 26 -4.96 -9.26 5.09
N ILE A 27 -4.86 -9.09 3.76
CA ILE A 27 -5.93 -8.47 2.95
C ILE A 27 -7.19 -9.34 2.96
N ALA A 28 -7.07 -10.67 2.93
CA ALA A 28 -8.23 -11.57 3.00
C ALA A 28 -8.92 -11.52 4.37
N LEU A 29 -8.17 -11.21 5.44
CA LEU A 29 -8.68 -11.06 6.80
C LEU A 29 -9.21 -9.65 7.11
N ASP A 30 -9.04 -8.66 6.23
CA ASP A 30 -9.62 -7.30 6.35
C ASP A 30 -11.08 -7.26 6.84
N PRO A 31 -12.04 -8.03 6.28
CA PRO A 31 -13.43 -8.00 6.76
C PRO A 31 -13.58 -8.49 8.20
N LEU A 32 -12.72 -9.41 8.65
CA LEU A 32 -12.71 -9.85 10.04
C LEU A 32 -12.16 -8.76 10.96
N PHE A 33 -11.05 -8.12 10.57
CA PHE A 33 -10.47 -7.00 11.32
C PHE A 33 -11.46 -5.82 11.42
N ALA A 34 -12.18 -5.53 10.35
CA ALA A 34 -13.21 -4.50 10.33
C ALA A 34 -14.38 -4.81 11.30
N ARG A 35 -14.80 -6.08 11.42
CA ARG A 35 -15.87 -6.49 12.35
C ARG A 35 -15.44 -6.41 13.82
N ILE A 36 -14.19 -6.77 14.13
CA ILE A 36 -13.66 -6.72 15.50
C ILE A 36 -13.34 -5.28 15.92
N GLY A 37 -12.95 -4.45 14.95
CA GLY A 37 -12.50 -3.08 15.12
C GLY A 37 -10.98 -2.98 15.08
N TYR A 38 -10.46 -2.13 14.19
CA TYR A 38 -9.02 -1.94 13.97
C TYR A 38 -8.27 -1.55 15.24
N ASP A 39 -8.86 -0.69 16.08
CA ASP A 39 -8.22 -0.22 17.32
C ASP A 39 -7.94 -1.35 18.32
N ARG A 40 -8.78 -2.39 18.33
CA ARG A 40 -8.64 -3.54 19.24
C ARG A 40 -7.56 -4.50 18.76
N VAL A 41 -7.45 -4.71 17.45
CA VAL A 41 -6.46 -5.62 16.86
C VAL A 41 -5.09 -4.96 16.67
N GLU A 42 -5.02 -3.63 16.68
CA GLU A 42 -3.78 -2.86 16.46
C GLU A 42 -2.67 -3.27 17.43
N ARG A 43 -2.93 -3.22 18.75
CA ARG A 43 -1.94 -3.52 19.79
C ARG A 43 -1.35 -4.93 19.69
N PRO A 44 -2.16 -6.02 19.65
CA PRO A 44 -1.61 -7.37 19.58
C PRO A 44 -0.87 -7.61 18.26
N VAL A 45 -1.39 -7.11 17.13
CA VAL A 45 -0.72 -7.29 15.84
C VAL A 45 0.58 -6.47 15.78
N ALA A 46 0.60 -5.25 16.30
CA ALA A 46 1.82 -4.44 16.40
C ALA A 46 2.88 -5.12 17.27
N ALA A 47 2.49 -5.77 18.37
CA ALA A 47 3.41 -6.54 19.21
C ALA A 47 4.03 -7.70 18.44
N VAL A 48 3.22 -8.53 17.77
CA VAL A 48 3.70 -9.64 16.93
C VAL A 48 4.60 -9.12 15.80
N GLU A 49 4.17 -8.05 15.13
CA GLU A 49 4.92 -7.40 14.05
C GLU A 49 6.29 -6.91 14.54
N SER A 50 6.36 -6.28 15.71
CA SER A 50 7.60 -5.76 16.28
C SER A 50 8.62 -6.86 16.57
N VAL A 51 8.17 -8.01 17.08
CA VAL A 51 9.02 -9.17 17.35
C VAL A 51 9.51 -9.79 16.04
N VAL A 52 8.59 -10.09 15.13
CA VAL A 52 8.91 -10.78 13.87
C VAL A 52 9.79 -9.89 12.98
N LYS A 53 9.41 -8.63 12.76
CA LYS A 53 10.17 -7.72 11.90
C LYS A 53 11.42 -7.19 12.58
N GLY A 54 11.40 -6.99 13.90
CA GLY A 54 12.58 -6.60 14.66
C GLY A 54 13.68 -7.66 14.55
N PHE A 55 13.32 -8.94 14.72
CA PHE A 55 14.28 -10.03 14.61
C PHE A 55 14.83 -10.21 13.18
N LEU A 56 13.94 -10.26 12.18
CA LEU A 56 14.32 -10.59 10.80
C LEU A 56 15.01 -9.43 10.06
N PHE A 57 14.48 -8.22 10.20
CA PHE A 57 14.88 -7.08 9.38
C PHE A 57 15.50 -5.93 10.18
N ASP A 58 15.66 -6.10 11.50
CA ASP A 58 16.09 -5.02 12.41
C ASP A 58 15.14 -3.80 12.31
N CYS A 59 13.84 -4.08 12.17
CA CYS A 59 12.81 -3.07 11.96
C CYS A 59 12.68 -2.11 13.15
N ARG A 60 12.58 -0.81 12.87
CA ARG A 60 12.41 0.26 13.86
C ARG A 60 10.95 0.66 14.12
N MET A 61 9.99 -0.12 13.63
CA MET A 61 8.54 0.11 13.81
C MET A 61 8.10 1.54 13.46
N CYS A 62 8.55 2.09 12.33
CA CYS A 62 8.14 3.42 11.86
C CYS A 62 6.68 3.51 11.37
N GLY A 63 5.85 2.47 11.58
CA GLY A 63 4.47 2.40 11.10
C GLY A 63 4.30 2.25 9.60
N GLN A 64 5.34 2.50 8.79
CA GLN A 64 5.31 2.49 7.32
C GLN A 64 6.36 1.55 6.72
N CYS A 65 5.99 0.30 6.43
CA CYS A 65 6.91 -0.69 5.83
C CYS A 65 7.28 -0.34 4.38
N ALA A 66 8.56 -0.45 4.05
CA ALA A 66 9.10 -0.26 2.69
C ALA A 66 9.89 -1.48 2.16
N LEU A 67 9.93 -2.59 2.91
CA LEU A 67 10.77 -3.75 2.61
C LEU A 67 10.56 -4.33 1.20
N SER A 68 9.32 -4.29 0.70
CA SER A 68 8.94 -4.77 -0.63
C SER A 68 9.49 -3.91 -1.78
N SER A 69 9.91 -2.68 -1.50
CA SER A 69 10.50 -1.74 -2.46
C SER A 69 12.01 -1.60 -2.26
N THR A 70 12.51 -1.81 -1.05
CA THR A 70 13.92 -1.61 -0.68
C THR A 70 14.70 -2.91 -0.52
N GLY A 71 14.39 -3.94 -1.32
CA GLY A 71 15.23 -5.15 -1.36
C GLY A 71 15.27 -5.95 -0.05
N MET A 72 14.21 -5.91 0.77
CA MET A 72 14.20 -6.47 2.13
C MET A 72 15.20 -5.83 3.11
N SER A 73 15.73 -4.65 2.78
CA SER A 73 16.56 -3.83 3.66
C SER A 73 15.72 -2.67 4.21
N CYS A 74 15.55 -2.56 5.52
CA CYS A 74 14.74 -1.48 6.09
C CYS A 74 15.52 -0.14 6.08
N PRO A 75 14.97 0.93 5.45
CA PRO A 75 15.68 2.21 5.34
C PRO A 75 15.89 2.91 6.70
N MET A 76 15.08 2.57 7.71
CA MET A 76 15.19 3.13 9.06
C MET A 76 16.44 2.66 9.83
N ASN A 77 17.18 1.68 9.30
CA ASN A 77 18.47 1.30 9.87
C ASN A 77 19.61 2.24 9.44
N CYS A 78 19.34 3.14 8.49
CA CYS A 78 20.28 4.18 8.10
C CYS A 78 20.39 5.19 9.24
N PRO A 79 21.60 5.59 9.69
CA PRO A 79 21.75 6.62 10.73
C PRO A 79 21.13 7.97 10.38
N LYS A 80 20.90 8.22 9.08
CA LYS A 80 20.22 9.42 8.57
C LYS A 80 18.73 9.22 8.30
N GLU A 81 18.22 8.01 8.52
CA GLU A 81 16.81 7.64 8.31
C GLU A 81 16.27 8.00 6.91
N LEU A 82 17.13 7.94 5.90
CA LEU A 82 16.80 8.31 4.53
C LEU A 82 15.92 7.25 3.86
N ARG A 83 14.69 7.66 3.56
CA ARG A 83 13.64 6.84 2.95
C ARG A 83 13.82 6.60 1.45
N ASN A 84 14.52 7.49 0.73
CA ASN A 84 14.67 7.47 -0.73
C ASN A 84 16.13 7.67 -1.15
N GLY A 85 16.82 6.58 -1.48
CA GLY A 85 18.10 6.58 -2.19
C GLY A 85 19.32 7.03 -1.39
N PRO A 86 20.53 6.63 -1.83
CA PRO A 86 21.74 6.83 -1.04
C PRO A 86 22.09 8.31 -0.89
N CYS A 87 22.66 8.67 0.26
CA CYS A 87 23.12 10.03 0.55
C CYS A 87 24.42 10.44 -0.15
N GLY A 88 24.95 9.65 -1.09
CA GLY A 88 26.29 9.82 -1.66
C GLY A 88 27.45 9.43 -0.72
N GLY A 89 27.25 9.45 0.59
CA GLY A 89 28.21 9.05 1.62
C GLY A 89 28.51 7.55 1.76
N VAL A 90 28.64 6.82 0.66
CA VAL A 90 29.01 5.40 0.68
C VAL A 90 30.53 5.29 0.56
N ARG A 91 31.17 4.71 1.58
CA ARG A 91 32.62 4.49 1.60
C ARG A 91 33.03 3.41 0.58
N PRO A 92 34.30 3.40 0.13
CA PRO A 92 34.86 2.27 -0.61
C PRO A 92 34.55 0.94 0.10
N GLY A 93 34.09 -0.06 -0.67
CA GLY A 93 33.62 -1.34 -0.12
C GLY A 93 32.14 -1.38 0.32
N GLY A 94 31.37 -0.31 0.11
CA GLY A 94 29.92 -0.28 0.33
C GLY A 94 29.51 -0.07 1.79
N TYR A 95 30.35 0.61 2.58
CA TYR A 95 30.09 0.91 4.00
C TYR A 95 29.51 2.31 4.21
N CYS A 96 28.86 2.54 5.35
CA CYS A 96 28.26 3.84 5.68
C CYS A 96 29.32 4.87 6.08
N GLU A 97 29.18 6.14 5.67
CA GLU A 97 30.07 7.21 6.15
C GLU A 97 29.99 7.44 7.67
N VAL A 98 28.78 7.41 8.24
CA VAL A 98 28.53 7.73 9.65
C VAL A 98 28.93 6.57 10.57
N ARG A 99 28.74 5.33 10.10
CA ARG A 99 29.05 4.10 10.86
C ARG A 99 29.93 3.19 10.00
N PRO A 100 31.27 3.33 10.06
CA PRO A 100 32.21 2.61 9.18
C PRO A 100 32.06 1.09 9.21
N GLN A 101 31.73 0.53 10.37
CA GLN A 101 31.54 -0.90 10.62
C GLN A 101 30.21 -1.46 10.09
N MET A 102 29.31 -0.60 9.55
CA MET A 102 28.02 -0.99 9.01
C MET A 102 28.01 -0.90 7.48
N ARG A 103 27.58 -1.97 6.80
CA ARG A 103 27.27 -1.94 5.37
C ARG A 103 26.14 -0.95 5.10
N CYS A 104 26.30 -0.11 4.08
CA CYS A 104 25.31 0.89 3.71
C CYS A 104 23.95 0.22 3.43
N VAL A 105 22.91 0.73 4.08
CA VAL A 105 21.54 0.21 3.99
C VAL A 105 21.02 0.26 2.55
N TRP A 106 21.40 1.29 1.79
CA TRP A 106 21.01 1.45 0.38
C TRP A 106 21.81 0.57 -0.58
N VAL A 107 23.07 0.27 -0.27
CA VAL A 107 23.83 -0.76 -1.00
C VAL A 107 23.15 -2.12 -0.82
N LEU A 108 22.78 -2.46 0.42
CA LEU A 108 22.03 -3.69 0.71
C LEU A 108 20.63 -3.70 0.06
N ALA A 109 19.94 -2.56 0.04
CA ALA A 109 18.64 -2.43 -0.61
C ALA A 109 18.75 -2.71 -2.11
N TRP A 110 19.75 -2.14 -2.78
CA TRP A 110 20.01 -2.38 -4.20
C TRP A 110 20.35 -3.84 -4.47
N GLU A 111 21.28 -4.39 -3.70
CA GLU A 111 21.65 -5.81 -3.76
C GLU A 111 20.42 -6.73 -3.60
N GLY A 112 19.56 -6.45 -2.63
CA GLY A 112 18.34 -7.22 -2.41
C GLY A 112 17.32 -7.05 -3.54
N ALA A 113 17.13 -5.83 -4.03
CA ALA A 113 16.21 -5.52 -5.13
C ALA A 113 16.59 -6.27 -6.41
N GLN A 114 17.88 -6.34 -6.75
CA GLN A 114 18.38 -7.11 -7.90
C GLN A 114 18.05 -8.62 -7.82
N ARG A 115 17.74 -9.14 -6.63
CA ARG A 115 17.34 -10.55 -6.43
C ARG A 115 15.82 -10.74 -6.48
N MET A 116 15.04 -9.68 -6.30
CA MET A 116 13.58 -9.71 -6.24
C MET A 116 12.94 -9.68 -7.63
N LYS A 117 11.68 -10.15 -7.75
CA LYS A 117 10.89 -10.01 -8.98
C LYS A 117 10.44 -8.57 -9.16
N GLY A 118 9.94 -7.97 -8.08
CA GLY A 118 9.51 -6.58 -8.01
C GLY A 118 10.64 -5.62 -7.65
N GLY A 119 11.89 -5.95 -7.99
CA GLY A 119 13.07 -5.14 -7.66
C GLY A 119 13.02 -3.72 -8.25
N ALA A 120 12.37 -3.54 -9.39
CA ALA A 120 12.22 -2.24 -10.05
C ALA A 120 11.54 -1.17 -9.18
N ARG A 121 10.76 -1.57 -8.16
CA ARG A 121 10.12 -0.64 -7.21
C ARG A 121 11.11 0.16 -6.38
N ILE A 122 12.40 -0.19 -6.38
CA ILE A 122 13.44 0.62 -5.73
C ILE A 122 13.60 2.01 -6.35
N HIS A 123 13.13 2.20 -7.58
CA HIS A 123 13.10 3.49 -8.26
C HIS A 123 11.88 4.35 -7.91
N GLU A 124 10.86 3.76 -7.28
CA GLU A 124 9.67 4.49 -6.88
C GLU A 124 10.01 5.40 -5.70
N VAL A 125 9.74 6.69 -5.85
CA VAL A 125 9.90 7.66 -4.76
C VAL A 125 8.81 7.41 -3.73
N LEU A 126 9.21 7.02 -2.52
CA LEU A 126 8.30 6.79 -1.41
C LEU A 126 7.96 8.11 -0.72
N PRO A 127 6.75 8.24 -0.14
CA PRO A 127 6.42 9.40 0.67
C PRO A 127 7.34 9.50 1.90
N PRO A 128 7.52 10.71 2.46
CA PRO A 128 8.26 10.89 3.70
C PRO A 128 7.64 10.08 4.84
N VAL A 129 8.49 9.69 5.80
CA VAL A 129 8.02 8.90 6.95
C VAL A 129 7.21 9.79 7.88
N ASP A 130 5.97 9.39 8.12
CA ASP A 130 5.11 10.00 9.14
C ASP A 130 5.49 9.43 10.51
N ARG A 131 6.01 10.29 11.39
CA ARG A 131 6.48 9.91 12.73
C ARG A 131 5.36 9.71 13.73
N THR A 132 4.15 10.19 13.45
CA THR A 132 2.98 9.97 14.30
C THR A 132 2.57 8.50 14.32
N LEU A 133 2.96 7.73 13.30
CA LEU A 133 2.67 6.30 13.16
C LEU A 133 3.73 5.41 13.83
N ALA A 134 4.72 5.98 14.52
CA ALA A 134 5.75 5.19 15.18
C ALA A 134 5.13 4.25 16.24
N GLY A 135 5.53 2.98 16.19
CA GLY A 135 5.00 1.93 17.05
C GLY A 135 3.70 1.28 16.54
N SER A 136 3.05 1.82 15.51
CA SER A 136 1.84 1.24 14.92
C SER A 136 2.15 0.07 13.99
N SER A 137 1.17 -0.79 13.75
CA SER A 137 1.27 -1.92 12.82
C SER A 137 1.23 -1.44 11.37
N SER A 138 2.30 -1.70 10.64
CA SER A 138 2.28 -1.47 9.19
C SER A 138 1.52 -2.58 8.45
N TRP A 139 1.39 -3.78 9.01
CA TRP A 139 0.62 -4.86 8.39
C TRP A 139 -0.87 -4.52 8.30
N LEU A 140 -1.49 -4.09 9.41
CA LEU A 140 -2.91 -3.75 9.44
C LEU A 140 -3.24 -2.55 8.55
N ARG A 141 -2.37 -1.54 8.58
CA ARG A 141 -2.57 -0.33 7.78
C ARG A 141 -2.48 -0.64 6.27
N VAL A 142 -1.44 -1.34 5.84
CA VAL A 142 -1.27 -1.75 4.42
C VAL A 142 -2.40 -2.69 3.99
N SER A 143 -2.83 -3.63 4.83
CA SER A 143 -3.95 -4.51 4.49
C SER A 143 -5.25 -3.74 4.32
N ARG A 144 -5.52 -2.76 5.20
CA ARG A 144 -6.70 -1.88 5.13
C ARG A 144 -6.71 -1.05 3.85
N GLU A 145 -5.59 -0.40 3.54
CA GLU A 145 -5.41 0.42 2.32
C GLU A 145 -5.65 -0.44 1.07
N LYS A 146 -4.96 -1.57 0.93
CA LYS A 146 -5.11 -2.47 -0.22
C LYS A 146 -6.48 -3.12 -0.31
N ALA A 147 -7.12 -3.45 0.82
CA ALA A 147 -8.47 -3.98 0.81
C ALA A 147 -9.49 -2.93 0.36
N ALA A 148 -9.31 -1.67 0.76
CA ALA A 148 -10.13 -0.55 0.27
C ALA A 148 -9.95 -0.35 -1.24
N GLU A 149 -8.71 -0.35 -1.75
CA GLU A 149 -8.42 -0.29 -3.19
C GLU A 149 -9.09 -1.44 -3.96
N ARG A 150 -8.98 -2.69 -3.45
CA ARG A 150 -9.63 -3.85 -4.07
C ARG A 150 -11.15 -3.74 -4.07
N ARG A 151 -11.75 -3.21 -3.00
CA ARG A 151 -13.20 -2.96 -2.92
C ARG A 151 -13.62 -1.89 -3.93
N ALA A 152 -12.88 -0.79 -4.04
CA ALA A 152 -13.12 0.26 -5.01
C ALA A 152 -13.00 -0.27 -6.45
N ALA A 153 -11.95 -1.03 -6.77
CA ALA A 153 -11.76 -1.65 -8.09
C ALA A 153 -12.90 -2.62 -8.44
N ARG A 154 -13.37 -3.43 -7.47
CA ARG A 154 -14.52 -4.31 -7.66
C ARG A 154 -15.82 -3.53 -7.89
N ALA A 155 -16.04 -2.43 -7.17
CA ALA A 155 -17.20 -1.58 -7.36
C ALA A 155 -17.18 -0.91 -8.75
N ALA A 156 -16.02 -0.40 -9.18
CA ALA A 156 -15.82 0.15 -10.51
C ALA A 156 -16.09 -0.89 -11.61
N ALA A 157 -15.54 -2.10 -11.47
CA ALA A 157 -15.76 -3.19 -12.42
C ALA A 157 -17.24 -3.61 -12.51
N ARG A 158 -17.96 -3.67 -11.38
CA ARG A 158 -19.41 -3.91 -11.38
C ARG A 158 -20.17 -2.79 -12.06
N GLY A 159 -19.77 -1.54 -11.85
CA GLY A 159 -20.35 -0.38 -12.54
C GLY A 159 -20.16 -0.46 -14.05
N THR A 160 -18.95 -0.83 -14.52
CA THR A 160 -18.68 -1.07 -15.95
C THR A 160 -19.51 -2.22 -16.50
N ALA A 161 -19.56 -3.36 -15.80
CA ALA A 161 -20.35 -4.52 -16.22
C ALA A 161 -21.86 -4.22 -16.26
N ALA A 162 -22.38 -3.45 -15.30
CA ALA A 162 -23.77 -2.99 -15.30
C ALA A 162 -24.04 -2.06 -16.50
N ARG A 163 -23.14 -1.12 -16.79
CA ARG A 163 -23.25 -0.25 -17.98
C ARG A 163 -23.21 -1.04 -19.28
N GLU A 164 -22.34 -2.04 -19.39
CA GLU A 164 -22.25 -2.92 -20.56
C GLU A 164 -23.49 -3.81 -20.71
N ALA A 165 -24.03 -4.33 -19.61
CA ALA A 165 -25.28 -5.09 -19.61
C ALA A 165 -26.47 -4.24 -20.10
N VAL A 166 -26.59 -2.99 -19.62
CA VAL A 166 -27.61 -2.04 -20.10
C VAL A 166 -27.40 -1.73 -21.59
N ALA A 167 -26.17 -1.47 -22.02
CA ALA A 167 -25.89 -1.20 -23.44
C ALA A 167 -26.24 -2.38 -24.36
N ARG A 168 -26.03 -3.62 -23.92
CA ARG A 168 -26.44 -4.83 -24.67
C ARG A 168 -27.95 -5.04 -24.67
N ALA A 169 -28.63 -4.73 -23.57
CA ALA A 169 -30.09 -4.87 -23.47
C ALA A 169 -30.83 -3.85 -24.36
N PHE A 170 -30.21 -2.71 -24.66
CA PHE A 170 -30.79 -1.65 -25.47
C PHE A 170 -29.83 -1.25 -26.61
N PRO A 171 -29.67 -2.09 -27.65
CA PRO A 171 -28.70 -1.84 -28.72
C PRO A 171 -28.98 -0.55 -29.51
N GLU A 172 -30.25 -0.14 -29.60
CA GLU A 172 -30.67 1.10 -30.28
C GLU A 172 -30.71 2.34 -29.37
N ALA A 173 -30.44 2.22 -28.07
CA ALA A 173 -30.48 3.37 -27.15
C ALA A 173 -29.42 4.45 -27.44
N ARG A 174 -28.46 4.17 -28.33
CA ARG A 174 -27.53 5.17 -28.88
C ARG A 174 -27.94 5.70 -30.26
N ALA A 175 -28.85 5.00 -30.95
CA ALA A 175 -29.38 5.40 -32.25
C ALA A 175 -30.55 6.39 -32.09
N SER A 176 -31.33 6.25 -31.01
CA SER A 176 -32.15 7.34 -30.49
C SER A 176 -31.24 8.30 -29.73
N GLU A 177 -31.00 9.49 -30.29
CA GLU A 177 -30.29 10.55 -29.57
C GLU A 177 -30.99 10.78 -28.21
N PRO A 178 -30.27 10.80 -27.07
CA PRO A 178 -30.86 11.16 -25.78
C PRO A 178 -31.38 12.61 -25.77
N ALA A 179 -31.05 13.42 -26.78
CA ALA A 179 -31.61 14.75 -27.01
C ALA A 179 -33.02 14.75 -27.64
N THR A 180 -33.46 13.64 -28.24
CA THR A 180 -34.82 13.53 -28.84
C THR A 180 -35.80 12.76 -27.98
N ALA A 181 -35.36 12.11 -26.90
CA ALA A 181 -36.28 11.56 -25.91
C ALA A 181 -37.09 12.74 -25.32
N PRO A 182 -38.42 12.80 -25.52
CA PRO A 182 -39.20 13.89 -24.95
C PRO A 182 -38.98 13.87 -23.44
N LEU A 183 -38.47 14.99 -22.90
CA LEU A 183 -38.33 15.18 -21.47
C LEU A 183 -39.70 14.87 -20.84
N ALA A 184 -39.71 13.98 -19.85
CA ALA A 184 -40.93 13.71 -19.10
C ALA A 184 -41.49 15.07 -18.60
N PRO A 185 -42.79 15.33 -18.75
CA PRO A 185 -43.37 16.58 -18.29
C PRO A 185 -43.02 16.78 -16.81
N GLU A 186 -42.57 17.97 -16.46
CA GLU A 186 -42.24 18.27 -15.06
C GLU A 186 -43.47 17.99 -14.18
N PRO A 187 -43.27 17.38 -13.00
CA PRO A 187 -44.38 17.12 -12.11
C PRO A 187 -45.08 18.43 -11.74
N PRO A 188 -46.41 18.48 -11.66
CA PRO A 188 -47.18 19.72 -11.42
C PRO A 188 -46.81 20.43 -10.11
N ALA A 189 -46.15 19.73 -9.18
CA ALA A 189 -45.60 20.30 -7.95
C ALA A 189 -44.38 21.22 -8.18
N ALA A 190 -43.65 21.06 -9.29
CA ALA A 190 -42.48 21.88 -9.64
C ALA A 190 -42.91 23.24 -10.23
N VAL A 191 -43.95 23.24 -11.07
CA VAL A 191 -44.45 24.44 -11.78
C VAL A 191 -45.18 25.41 -10.85
N ASN A 192 -45.93 24.89 -9.87
CA ASN A 192 -46.74 25.72 -8.94
C ASN A 192 -45.95 26.32 -7.76
N ARG A 193 -44.63 26.12 -7.68
CA ARG A 193 -43.83 26.63 -6.56
C ARG A 193 -43.58 28.14 -6.65
N GLU A 194 -43.64 28.70 -7.85
CA GLU A 194 -43.51 30.15 -8.08
C GLU A 194 -44.83 30.90 -7.86
N GLU A 195 -45.98 30.28 -8.18
CA GLU A 195 -47.30 30.89 -7.92
C GLU A 195 -47.68 30.92 -6.43
N ARG A 196 -47.18 29.98 -5.62
CA ARG A 196 -47.39 29.98 -4.15
C ARG A 196 -46.57 31.03 -3.39
N ARG A 197 -45.67 31.76 -4.06
CA ARG A 197 -44.83 32.80 -3.44
C ARG A 197 -45.29 34.23 -3.74
N ARG A 198 -46.41 34.41 -4.44
CA ARG A 198 -47.14 35.68 -4.53
C ARG A 198 -48.39 35.62 -3.65
#